data_AF-A0A538JSP7-F1
#
_entry.id   AF-A0A538JSP7-F1
#
_cell.length_a   1.000
_cell.length_b   1.000
_cell.length_c   1.000
_cell.angle_alpha   90.00
_cell.angle_beta   90.00
_cell.angle_gamma   90.00
#
_symmetry.space_group_name_H-M   'P 1'
#
loop_
_entity.id
_entity.type
_entity.pdbx_description
1 polymer ?
#
loop_
_entity_poly.entity_id
_entity_poly.type
_entity_poly.pdbx_seq_one_letter_code
_entity_poly.pdbx_strand_id
1 'polypeptide(L)'
;MALVPRNAPCPCGSGLKYKRCCLDRERELARRAAALEVLGGLASLFPLMRPSGGELEEWLAAHATPDPDPETIDAGIALLSPAERRAIVDAHRTQYPGVWQSLVDDAGGVETAEESAVAGALGAALRETRTPDHLAIQLLQDEDDPAEQLALAIDATDLWSIQEAAALDEVLASLDSDLDDDLYERVWIATIEHIAARFWTDAHERRLDVLVGRLRRQLRELPPSAGEILGRACGAYENDPAMRERLGALLLSDTLGPLLRLALSAAA
;
A
#
# COMPACT_ATOMS: atom_id res chain seq x y z
N MET A 1 -29.62 -23.44 1.55
CA MET A 1 -30.60 -22.55 0.89
C MET A 1 -31.07 -23.22 -0.39
N ALA A 2 -32.38 -23.37 -0.59
CA ALA A 2 -32.90 -23.98 -1.81
C ALA A 2 -32.70 -23.02 -2.99
N LEU A 3 -31.85 -23.39 -3.95
CA LEU A 3 -31.61 -22.62 -5.17
C LEU A 3 -32.87 -22.59 -6.02
N VAL A 4 -33.41 -21.40 -6.30
CA VAL A 4 -34.57 -21.23 -7.18
C VAL A 4 -34.22 -21.73 -8.59
N PRO A 5 -34.95 -22.70 -9.16
CA PRO A 5 -34.64 -23.21 -10.50
C PRO A 5 -34.70 -22.11 -11.56
N ARG A 6 -33.73 -22.06 -12.48
CA ARG A 6 -33.59 -20.99 -13.50
C ARG A 6 -34.86 -20.66 -14.30
N ASN A 7 -35.71 -21.66 -14.56
CA ASN A 7 -36.93 -21.50 -15.35
C ASN A 7 -38.20 -21.31 -14.51
N ALA A 8 -38.12 -21.35 -13.18
CA ALA A 8 -39.27 -21.11 -12.30
C ALA A 8 -39.73 -19.65 -12.37
N PRO A 9 -41.00 -19.35 -12.02
CA PRO A 9 -41.44 -17.98 -11.78
C PRO A 9 -40.53 -17.28 -10.77
N CYS A 10 -40.19 -16.02 -11.05
CA CYS A 10 -39.26 -15.26 -10.23
C CYS A 10 -39.89 -14.92 -8.86
N PRO A 11 -39.18 -15.14 -7.73
CA PRO A 11 -39.74 -14.94 -6.39
C PRO A 11 -40.06 -13.48 -6.06
N CYS A 12 -39.53 -12.51 -6.81
CA CYS A 12 -39.81 -11.08 -6.61
C CYS A 12 -41.24 -10.66 -7.05
N GLY A 13 -42.06 -11.58 -7.55
CA GLY A 13 -43.43 -11.29 -7.96
C GLY A 13 -43.57 -10.65 -9.35
N SER A 14 -42.49 -10.55 -10.14
CA SER A 14 -42.52 -9.94 -11.48
C SER A 14 -43.29 -10.74 -12.53
N GLY A 15 -43.63 -11.99 -12.26
CA GLY A 15 -44.25 -12.92 -13.21
C GLY A 15 -43.29 -13.45 -14.30
N LEU A 16 -42.04 -12.97 -14.37
CA LEU A 16 -41.02 -13.44 -15.32
C LEU A 16 -40.35 -14.73 -14.83
N LYS A 17 -39.64 -15.45 -15.72
CA LYS A 17 -38.74 -16.54 -15.31
C LYS A 17 -37.57 -15.96 -14.50
N TYR A 18 -37.14 -16.64 -13.43
CA TYR A 18 -36.03 -16.19 -12.58
C TYR A 18 -34.77 -15.82 -13.37
N LYS A 19 -34.38 -16.64 -14.35
CA LYS A 19 -33.22 -16.37 -15.25
C LYS A 19 -33.34 -15.14 -16.16
N ARG A 20 -34.52 -14.53 -16.26
CA ARG A 20 -34.78 -13.30 -17.04
C ARG A 20 -35.15 -12.12 -16.14
N CYS A 21 -34.99 -12.27 -14.83
CA CYS A 21 -35.35 -11.27 -13.84
C CYS A 21 -34.28 -11.18 -12.76
N CYS A 22 -34.47 -11.77 -11.58
CA CYS A 22 -33.54 -11.60 -10.47
C CYS A 22 -32.16 -12.23 -10.69
N LEU A 23 -32.02 -13.29 -11.50
CA LEU A 23 -30.71 -13.93 -11.68
C LEU A 23 -29.66 -12.98 -12.26
N ASP A 24 -30.01 -12.19 -13.28
CA ASP A 24 -29.06 -11.24 -13.89
C ASP A 24 -28.83 -10.02 -12.97
N ARG A 25 -29.86 -9.59 -12.23
CA ARG A 25 -29.72 -8.53 -11.22
C ARG A 25 -28.82 -8.93 -10.05
N GLU A 26 -28.96 -10.16 -9.57
CA GLU A 26 -28.12 -10.71 -8.50
C GLU A 26 -26.66 -10.82 -8.95
N ARG A 27 -26.42 -11.25 -10.19
CA ARG A 27 -25.08 -11.25 -10.80
C ARG A 27 -24.51 -9.85 -10.92
N GLU A 28 -25.31 -8.89 -11.35
CA GLU A 28 -24.90 -7.48 -11.42
C GLU A 28 -24.51 -6.93 -10.05
N LEU A 29 -25.36 -7.15 -9.04
CA LEU A 29 -25.08 -6.73 -7.67
C LEU A 29 -23.82 -7.40 -7.10
N ALA A 30 -23.60 -8.69 -7.40
CA ALA A 30 -22.39 -9.39 -6.97
C ALA A 30 -21.13 -8.84 -7.65
N ARG A 31 -21.18 -8.56 -8.96
CA ARG A 31 -20.07 -7.91 -9.69
C ARG A 31 -19.77 -6.53 -9.12
N ARG A 32 -20.80 -5.72 -8.90
CA ARG A 32 -20.66 -4.38 -8.32
C ARG A 32 -20.06 -4.43 -6.91
N ALA A 33 -20.55 -5.31 -6.05
CA ALA A 33 -20.01 -5.47 -4.70
C ALA A 33 -18.53 -5.87 -4.73
N ALA A 34 -18.15 -6.83 -5.58
CA ALA A 34 -16.76 -7.26 -5.74
C ALA A 34 -15.86 -6.12 -6.26
N ALA A 35 -16.34 -5.34 -7.23
CA ALA A 35 -15.58 -4.19 -7.74
C ALA A 35 -15.34 -3.13 -6.67
N LEU A 36 -16.36 -2.81 -5.87
CA LEU A 36 -16.24 -1.85 -4.75
C LEU A 36 -15.31 -2.37 -3.64
N GLU A 37 -15.36 -3.66 -3.34
CA GLU A 37 -14.43 -4.29 -2.40
C GLU A 37 -12.97 -4.16 -2.88
N VAL A 38 -12.71 -4.46 -4.15
CA VAL A 38 -11.38 -4.29 -4.75
C VAL A 38 -10.94 -2.83 -4.70
N LEU A 39 -11.79 -1.90 -5.16
CA LEU A 39 -11.49 -0.46 -5.16
C LEU A 39 -11.17 0.06 -3.75
N GLY A 40 -11.95 -0.34 -2.75
CA GLY A 40 -11.72 0.00 -1.35
C GLY A 40 -10.44 -0.61 -0.76
N GLY A 41 -9.93 -1.70 -1.36
CA GLY A 41 -8.71 -2.38 -0.93
C GLY A 41 -7.43 -1.96 -1.66
N LEU A 42 -7.52 -1.25 -2.79
CA LEU A 42 -6.35 -0.95 -3.63
C LEU A 42 -5.22 -0.26 -2.86
N ALA A 43 -5.52 0.75 -2.06
CA ALA A 43 -4.50 1.52 -1.35
C ALA A 43 -3.75 0.74 -0.26
N SER A 44 -4.26 -0.42 0.16
CA SER A 44 -3.50 -1.34 1.01
C SER A 44 -2.37 -2.05 0.24
N LEU A 45 -2.53 -2.23 -1.08
CA LEU A 45 -1.54 -2.86 -1.97
C LEU A 45 -0.71 -1.86 -2.78
N PHE A 46 -1.22 -0.63 -2.93
CA PHE A 46 -0.62 0.46 -3.71
C PHE A 46 -0.45 1.70 -2.81
N PRO A 47 0.64 1.81 -2.04
CA PRO A 47 0.80 2.82 -1.00
C PRO A 47 0.81 4.25 -1.52
N LEU A 48 1.18 4.46 -2.79
CA LEU A 48 1.15 5.77 -3.45
C LEU A 48 -0.27 6.32 -3.63
N MET A 49 -1.30 5.49 -3.50
CA MET A 49 -2.68 5.96 -3.43
C MET A 49 -3.01 6.62 -2.08
N ARG A 50 -2.21 6.40 -1.04
CA ARG A 50 -2.52 6.93 0.29
C ARG A 50 -2.22 8.44 0.34
N PRO A 51 -3.08 9.23 1.00
CA PRO A 51 -2.82 10.66 1.17
C PRO A 51 -1.48 10.91 1.85
N SER A 52 -0.75 11.93 1.38
CA SER A 52 0.65 12.19 1.75
C SER A 52 0.91 13.68 2.03
N GLY A 53 -0.07 14.43 2.55
CA GLY A 53 -0.01 15.89 2.60
C GLY A 53 -0.59 16.57 3.85
N GLY A 54 0.04 17.69 4.23
CA GLY A 54 -0.56 18.81 4.95
C GLY A 54 -1.17 18.52 6.33
N GLU A 55 -2.23 19.28 6.64
CA GLU A 55 -3.00 19.24 7.91
C GLU A 55 -3.63 17.86 8.17
N LEU A 56 -3.85 17.07 7.12
CA LEU A 56 -4.41 15.72 7.24
C LEU A 56 -3.48 14.78 8.01
N GLU A 57 -2.16 14.98 7.98
CA GLU A 57 -1.22 14.13 8.72
C GLU A 57 -1.43 14.18 10.23
N GLU A 58 -1.73 15.36 10.78
CA GLU A 58 -2.04 15.53 12.20
C GLU A 58 -3.36 14.87 12.57
N TRP A 59 -4.38 15.06 11.74
CA TRP A 59 -5.68 14.42 11.92
C TRP A 59 -5.55 12.89 11.89
N LEU A 60 -4.84 12.37 10.89
CA LEU A 60 -4.58 10.96 10.73
C LEU A 60 -3.84 10.36 11.94
N ALA A 61 -2.90 11.10 12.54
CA ALA A 61 -2.19 10.65 13.73
C ALA A 61 -3.11 10.55 14.95
N ALA A 62 -4.05 11.49 15.09
CA ALA A 62 -5.02 11.50 16.18
C ALA A 62 -6.12 10.43 16.06
N HIS A 63 -6.38 9.93 14.84
CA HIS A 63 -7.48 9.01 14.54
C HIS A 63 -7.02 7.63 14.05
N ALA A 64 -5.73 7.31 14.16
CA ALA A 64 -5.18 6.04 13.72
C ALA A 64 -5.90 4.85 14.38
N THR A 65 -6.37 3.91 13.56
CA THR A 65 -7.17 2.77 14.03
C THR A 65 -7.10 1.61 13.03
N PRO A 66 -7.03 0.34 13.50
CA PRO A 66 -7.09 -0.81 12.62
C PRO A 66 -8.47 -1.01 11.98
N ASP A 67 -9.53 -0.42 12.55
CA ASP A 67 -10.91 -0.59 12.09
C ASP A 67 -11.63 0.78 12.04
N PRO A 68 -11.36 1.60 11.01
CA PRO A 68 -11.99 2.91 10.88
C PRO A 68 -13.46 2.75 10.47
N ASP A 69 -14.36 3.36 11.25
CA ASP A 69 -15.78 3.42 10.91
C ASP A 69 -16.06 4.42 9.76
N PRO A 70 -17.24 4.32 9.11
CA PRO A 70 -17.59 5.21 8.01
C PRO A 70 -17.61 6.70 8.37
N GLU A 71 -17.97 7.07 9.61
CA GLU A 71 -18.02 8.47 10.04
C GLU A 71 -16.62 9.07 10.12
N THR A 72 -15.66 8.30 10.63
CA THR A 72 -14.24 8.67 10.66
C THR A 72 -13.69 8.82 9.25
N ILE A 73 -14.03 7.90 8.35
CA ILE A 73 -13.62 7.98 6.93
C ILE A 73 -14.21 9.24 6.28
N ASP A 74 -15.51 9.50 6.43
CA ASP A 74 -16.16 10.66 5.84
C ASP A 74 -15.56 11.98 6.37
N ALA A 75 -15.24 12.03 7.66
CA ALA A 75 -14.59 13.18 8.29
C ALA A 75 -13.19 13.45 7.70
N GLY A 76 -12.35 12.41 7.52
CA GLY A 76 -11.04 12.59 6.90
C GLY A 76 -11.14 12.91 5.40
N ILE A 77 -12.13 12.36 4.69
CA ILE A 77 -12.40 12.69 3.28
C ILE A 77 -12.73 14.18 3.15
N ALA A 78 -13.49 14.75 4.09
CA ALA A 78 -13.84 16.17 4.09
C ALA A 78 -12.61 17.11 4.22
N LEU A 79 -11.48 16.61 4.73
CA LEU A 79 -10.22 17.35 4.80
C LEU A 79 -9.42 17.31 3.50
N LEU A 80 -9.70 16.35 2.60
CA LEU A 80 -9.00 16.22 1.32
C LEU A 80 -9.48 17.27 0.32
N SER A 81 -8.53 18.03 -0.23
CA SER A 81 -8.78 18.90 -1.37
C SER A 81 -9.18 18.10 -2.61
N PRO A 82 -9.89 18.71 -3.58
CA PRO A 82 -10.19 18.05 -4.85
C PRO A 82 -8.94 17.61 -5.62
N ALA A 83 -7.80 18.29 -5.42
CA ALA A 83 -6.54 17.92 -6.07
C ALA A 83 -5.96 16.63 -5.47
N GLU A 84 -5.99 16.50 -4.14
CA GLU A 84 -5.53 15.29 -3.46
C GLU A 84 -6.40 14.09 -3.81
N ARG A 85 -7.72 14.24 -3.82
CA ARG A 85 -8.64 13.16 -4.24
C ARG A 85 -8.33 12.66 -5.65
N ARG A 86 -8.05 13.57 -6.59
CA ARG A 86 -7.63 13.20 -7.95
C ARG A 86 -6.29 12.49 -7.94
N ALA A 87 -5.30 12.99 -7.19
CA ALA A 87 -3.99 12.36 -7.10
C ALA A 87 -4.05 10.92 -6.58
N ILE A 88 -4.91 10.65 -5.58
CA ILE A 88 -5.17 9.30 -5.05
C ILE A 88 -5.65 8.35 -6.16
N VAL A 89 -6.66 8.77 -6.92
CA VAL A 89 -7.20 7.98 -8.04
C VAL A 89 -6.16 7.81 -9.15
N ASP A 90 -5.46 8.90 -9.49
CA ASP A 90 -4.49 8.93 -10.59
C ASP A 90 -3.28 8.04 -10.36
N ALA A 91 -2.88 7.83 -9.10
CA ALA A 91 -1.79 6.95 -8.72
C ALA A 91 -1.99 5.53 -9.27
N HIS A 92 -3.21 4.98 -9.20
CA HIS A 92 -3.52 3.67 -9.77
C HIS A 92 -3.98 3.76 -11.22
N ARG A 93 -4.85 4.71 -11.56
CA ARG A 93 -5.46 4.85 -12.90
C ARG A 93 -4.41 5.00 -14.00
N THR A 94 -3.36 5.77 -13.75
CA THR A 94 -2.31 6.05 -14.76
C THR A 94 -1.47 4.82 -15.03
N GLN A 95 -1.17 4.04 -14.00
CA GLN A 95 -0.33 2.84 -14.11
C GLN A 95 -1.12 1.64 -14.66
N TYR A 96 -2.41 1.53 -14.32
CA TYR A 96 -3.28 0.39 -14.66
C TYR A 96 -4.60 0.82 -15.32
N PRO A 97 -4.56 1.52 -16.47
CA PRO A 97 -5.77 2.11 -17.07
C PRO A 97 -6.82 1.07 -17.47
N GLY A 98 -6.40 -0.12 -17.93
CA GLY A 98 -7.31 -1.20 -18.30
C GLY A 98 -8.02 -1.83 -17.09
N VAL A 99 -7.28 -2.05 -16.00
CA VAL A 99 -7.84 -2.59 -14.75
C VAL A 99 -8.80 -1.57 -14.14
N TRP A 100 -8.39 -0.30 -14.09
CA TRP A 100 -9.24 0.78 -13.60
C TRP A 100 -10.55 0.89 -14.39
N GLN A 101 -10.50 0.88 -15.72
CA GLN A 101 -11.71 0.96 -16.54
C GLN A 101 -12.65 -0.23 -16.29
N SER A 102 -12.11 -1.44 -16.15
CA SER A 102 -12.93 -2.62 -15.82
C SER A 102 -13.63 -2.45 -14.47
N LEU A 103 -12.92 -1.94 -13.45
CA LEU A 103 -13.49 -1.69 -12.13
C LEU A 103 -14.58 -0.61 -12.18
N VAL A 104 -14.38 0.45 -12.96
CA VAL A 104 -15.37 1.51 -13.19
C VAL A 104 -16.66 0.95 -13.80
N ASP A 105 -16.52 0.10 -14.83
CA ASP A 105 -17.66 -0.51 -15.51
C ASP A 105 -18.45 -1.41 -14.56
N ASP A 106 -17.77 -2.25 -13.78
CA ASP A 106 -18.41 -3.15 -12.82
C ASP A 106 -18.97 -2.42 -11.58
N ALA A 107 -18.33 -1.32 -11.13
CA ALA A 107 -18.80 -0.50 -10.01
C ALA A 107 -20.07 0.31 -10.33
N GLY A 108 -20.41 0.43 -11.62
CA GLY A 108 -21.58 1.15 -12.10
C GLY A 108 -21.32 2.63 -12.43
N GLY A 109 -20.06 3.04 -12.60
CA GLY A 109 -19.69 4.40 -13.03
C GLY A 109 -18.45 4.97 -12.35
N VAL A 110 -17.89 6.02 -12.96
CA VAL A 110 -16.64 6.67 -12.52
C VAL A 110 -16.77 7.27 -11.13
N GLU A 111 -17.86 7.98 -10.85
CA GLU A 111 -18.09 8.65 -9.56
C GLU A 111 -18.05 7.66 -8.40
N THR A 112 -18.82 6.57 -8.47
CA THR A 112 -18.83 5.53 -7.43
C THR A 112 -17.46 4.86 -7.28
N ALA A 113 -16.74 4.64 -8.38
CA ALA A 113 -15.43 4.01 -8.33
C ALA A 113 -14.38 4.91 -7.66
N GLU A 114 -14.37 6.20 -8.01
CA GLU A 114 -13.47 7.19 -7.41
C GLU A 114 -13.77 7.40 -5.93
N GLU A 115 -15.05 7.50 -5.54
CA GLU A 115 -15.46 7.60 -4.13
C GLU A 115 -14.98 6.39 -3.32
N SER A 116 -15.19 5.18 -3.84
CA SER A 116 -14.77 3.95 -3.18
C SER A 116 -13.25 3.85 -3.04
N ALA A 117 -12.50 4.25 -4.07
CA ALA A 117 -11.03 4.26 -4.04
C ALA A 117 -10.48 5.29 -3.04
N VAL A 118 -11.07 6.49 -2.98
CA VAL A 118 -10.68 7.54 -2.03
C VAL A 118 -10.98 7.12 -0.58
N ALA A 119 -12.16 6.54 -0.34
CA ALA A 119 -12.50 6.00 0.98
C ALA A 119 -11.56 4.87 1.41
N GLY A 120 -11.24 3.96 0.48
CA GLY A 120 -10.25 2.91 0.69
C GLY A 120 -8.86 3.45 1.01
N ALA A 121 -8.41 4.48 0.29
CA ALA A 121 -7.13 5.14 0.52
C ALA A 121 -7.02 5.78 1.90
N LEU A 122 -8.06 6.47 2.35
CA LEU A 122 -8.09 7.02 3.69
C LEU A 122 -8.13 5.91 4.75
N GLY A 123 -8.95 4.88 4.55
CA GLY A 123 -9.00 3.72 5.43
C GLY A 123 -7.63 3.03 5.56
N ALA A 124 -6.91 2.86 4.45
CA ALA A 124 -5.54 2.34 4.47
C ALA A 124 -4.58 3.25 5.23
N ALA A 125 -4.65 4.57 5.05
CA ALA A 125 -3.81 5.52 5.79
C ALA A 125 -4.10 5.59 7.30
N LEU A 126 -5.34 5.30 7.71
CA LEU A 126 -5.75 5.19 9.12
C LEU A 126 -5.26 3.90 9.76
N ARG A 127 -5.25 2.80 8.99
CA ARG A 127 -4.76 1.47 9.41
C ARG A 127 -3.25 1.34 9.41
N GLU A 128 -2.58 2.16 8.62
CA GLU A 128 -1.12 2.16 8.50
C GLU A 128 -0.46 2.19 9.87
N THR A 129 0.44 1.22 10.11
CA THR A 129 1.13 1.06 11.38
C THR A 129 1.95 2.31 11.63
N ARG A 130 1.52 3.07 12.63
CA ARG A 130 2.23 4.31 12.97
C ARG A 130 3.45 4.00 13.80
N THR A 131 3.41 3.04 14.71
CA THR A 131 4.53 2.76 15.63
C THR A 131 5.47 1.70 15.07
N PRO A 132 6.80 1.90 15.11
CA PRO A 132 7.75 0.88 14.70
C PRO A 132 7.58 -0.45 15.44
N ASP A 133 7.88 -1.56 14.76
CA ASP A 133 7.82 -2.89 15.35
C ASP A 133 8.82 -3.02 16.51
N HIS A 134 8.35 -3.51 17.67
CA HIS A 134 9.20 -3.56 18.86
C HIS A 134 10.41 -4.49 18.71
N LEU A 135 10.28 -5.59 17.98
CA LEU A 135 11.39 -6.51 17.74
C LEU A 135 12.42 -5.86 16.80
N ALA A 136 11.96 -5.17 15.75
CA ALA A 136 12.85 -4.43 14.87
C ALA A 136 13.62 -3.33 15.63
N ILE A 137 12.96 -2.61 16.54
CA ILE A 137 13.61 -1.62 17.41
C ILE A 137 14.69 -2.24 18.31
N GLN A 138 14.54 -3.49 18.76
CA GLN A 138 15.56 -4.17 19.56
C GLN A 138 16.80 -4.57 18.76
N LEU A 139 16.71 -4.62 17.44
CA LEU A 139 17.81 -4.99 16.55
C LEU A 139 18.71 -3.80 16.18
N LEU A 140 18.29 -2.57 16.46
CA LEU A 140 19.06 -1.36 16.15
C LEU A 140 20.41 -1.36 16.83
N GLN A 141 21.47 -1.13 16.06
CA GLN A 141 22.82 -0.90 16.57
C GLN A 141 23.30 0.51 16.19
N ASP A 142 24.04 1.14 17.09
CA ASP A 142 24.52 2.52 16.89
C ASP A 142 25.55 2.64 15.74
N GLU A 143 26.26 1.55 15.46
CA GLU A 143 27.30 1.50 14.42
C GLU A 143 26.76 1.24 13.01
N ASP A 144 25.48 0.87 12.88
CA ASP A 144 24.83 0.58 11.60
C ASP A 144 24.73 1.83 10.71
N ASP A 145 24.62 1.62 9.40
CA ASP A 145 24.34 2.71 8.47
C ASP A 145 22.96 3.32 8.76
N PRO A 146 22.80 4.66 8.75
CA PRO A 146 21.52 5.23 9.14
C PRO A 146 20.36 4.91 8.18
N ALA A 147 20.64 4.47 6.93
CA ALA A 147 19.59 4.02 6.02
C ALA A 147 19.07 2.64 6.45
N GLU A 148 19.95 1.75 6.90
CA GLU A 148 19.59 0.44 7.46
C GLU A 148 18.77 0.61 8.76
N GLN A 149 19.18 1.56 9.62
CA GLN A 149 18.42 1.89 10.84
C GLN A 149 17.00 2.37 10.51
N LEU A 150 16.83 3.19 9.47
CA LEU A 150 15.51 3.63 9.02
C LEU A 150 14.71 2.51 8.36
N ALA A 151 15.36 1.64 7.57
CA ALA A 151 14.72 0.50 6.93
C ALA A 151 14.15 -0.49 7.97
N LEU A 152 14.86 -0.71 9.09
CA LEU A 152 14.36 -1.50 10.21
C LEU A 152 13.11 -0.91 10.86
N ALA A 153 12.96 0.42 10.87
CA ALA A 153 11.88 1.09 11.58
C ALA A 153 10.64 1.41 10.71
N ILE A 154 10.74 1.27 9.39
CA ILE A 154 9.69 1.63 8.42
C ILE A 154 9.22 0.37 7.70
N ASP A 155 7.90 0.18 7.61
CA ASP A 155 7.36 -0.94 6.84
C ASP A 155 7.57 -0.70 5.33
N ALA A 156 8.32 -1.60 4.69
CA ALA A 156 8.58 -1.58 3.26
C ALA A 156 7.31 -1.49 2.39
N THR A 157 6.22 -2.12 2.84
CA THR A 157 4.92 -2.13 2.15
C THR A 157 4.12 -0.84 2.31
N ASP A 158 4.65 0.14 3.03
CA ASP A 158 4.09 1.49 3.09
C ASP A 158 4.70 2.44 2.05
N LEU A 159 5.79 2.02 1.38
CA LEU A 159 6.42 2.72 0.28
C LEU A 159 6.19 2.02 -1.06
N TRP A 160 6.46 0.71 -1.11
CA TRP A 160 6.46 -0.06 -2.35
C TRP A 160 5.19 -0.88 -2.53
N SER A 161 4.65 -0.88 -3.74
CA SER A 161 3.49 -1.70 -4.08
C SER A 161 3.84 -3.18 -4.23
N ILE A 162 2.83 -4.04 -4.08
CA ILE A 162 2.98 -5.49 -4.33
C ILE A 162 3.48 -5.79 -5.75
N GLN A 163 3.16 -4.93 -6.72
CA GLN A 163 3.59 -5.12 -8.11
C GLN A 163 5.06 -4.75 -8.32
N GLU A 164 5.54 -3.70 -7.67
CA GLU A 164 6.96 -3.32 -7.72
C GLU A 164 7.82 -4.38 -7.02
N ALA A 165 7.35 -4.88 -5.87
CA ALA A 165 7.98 -5.98 -5.16
C ALA A 165 8.01 -7.27 -6.02
N ALA A 166 6.91 -7.62 -6.69
CA ALA A 166 6.86 -8.78 -7.58
C ALA A 166 7.79 -8.63 -8.80
N ALA A 167 7.92 -7.42 -9.34
CA ALA A 167 8.85 -7.14 -10.43
C ALA A 167 10.32 -7.30 -9.99
N LEU A 168 10.66 -6.95 -8.75
CA LEU A 168 11.98 -7.24 -8.19
C LEU A 168 12.20 -8.75 -8.05
N ASP A 169 11.25 -9.47 -7.44
CA ASP A 169 11.33 -10.92 -7.22
C ASP A 169 11.56 -11.68 -8.54
N GLU A 170 10.83 -11.34 -9.60
CA GLU A 170 10.99 -11.95 -10.93
C GLU A 170 12.41 -11.76 -11.50
N VAL A 171 12.99 -10.57 -11.34
CA VAL A 171 14.34 -10.27 -11.82
C VAL A 171 15.39 -11.00 -10.98
N LEU A 172 15.26 -11.00 -9.66
CA LEU A 172 16.17 -11.70 -8.77
C LEU A 172 16.15 -13.22 -8.98
N ALA A 173 14.98 -13.79 -9.25
CA ALA A 173 14.85 -15.21 -9.60
C ALA A 173 15.55 -15.59 -10.92
N SER A 174 15.90 -14.62 -11.75
CA SER A 174 16.63 -14.83 -13.02
C SER A 174 18.15 -14.71 -12.88
N LEU A 175 18.66 -14.34 -11.70
CA LEU A 175 20.09 -14.25 -11.45
C LEU A 175 20.76 -15.62 -11.54
N ASP A 176 21.99 -15.63 -12.06
CA ASP A 176 22.78 -16.85 -12.18
C ASP A 176 23.18 -17.37 -10.79
N SER A 177 22.67 -18.54 -10.43
CA SER A 177 22.95 -19.18 -9.15
C SER A 177 24.34 -19.80 -9.06
N ASP A 178 25.07 -19.89 -10.18
CA ASP A 178 26.42 -20.46 -10.23
C ASP A 178 27.52 -19.40 -9.98
N LEU A 179 27.14 -18.14 -9.73
CA LEU A 179 28.07 -17.09 -9.32
C LEU A 179 28.70 -17.41 -7.97
N ASP A 180 29.95 -16.98 -7.77
CA ASP A 180 30.55 -17.00 -6.43
C ASP A 180 29.78 -16.07 -5.48
N ASP A 181 29.76 -16.39 -4.18
CA ASP A 181 28.96 -15.69 -3.18
C ASP A 181 29.20 -14.16 -3.17
N ASP A 182 30.46 -13.72 -3.27
CA ASP A 182 30.82 -12.29 -3.29
C ASP A 182 30.30 -11.58 -4.55
N LEU A 183 30.36 -12.25 -5.71
CA LEU A 183 29.85 -11.71 -6.96
C LEU A 183 28.32 -11.72 -6.98
N TYR A 184 27.70 -12.79 -6.46
CA TYR A 184 26.25 -12.89 -6.32
C TYR A 184 25.72 -11.74 -5.45
N GLU A 185 26.32 -11.49 -4.28
CA GLU A 185 25.93 -10.39 -3.39
C GLU A 185 26.02 -9.02 -4.10
N ARG A 186 27.12 -8.75 -4.80
CA ARG A 186 27.27 -7.49 -5.55
C ARG A 186 26.22 -7.34 -6.64
N VAL A 187 25.95 -8.41 -7.40
CA VAL A 187 24.94 -8.40 -8.47
C VAL A 187 23.54 -8.24 -7.89
N TRP A 188 23.26 -8.90 -6.76
CA TRP A 188 22.00 -8.81 -6.03
C TRP A 188 21.71 -7.36 -5.59
N ILE A 189 22.66 -6.73 -4.90
CA ILE A 189 22.54 -5.33 -4.44
C ILE A 189 22.36 -4.39 -5.63
N ALA A 190 23.21 -4.50 -6.66
CA ALA A 190 23.11 -3.66 -7.85
C ALA A 190 21.77 -3.84 -8.60
N THR A 191 21.20 -5.04 -8.57
CA THR A 191 19.89 -5.32 -9.16
C THR A 191 18.79 -4.62 -8.39
N ILE A 192 18.80 -4.70 -7.06
CA ILE A 192 17.83 -3.98 -6.21
C ILE A 192 17.90 -2.48 -6.45
N GLU A 193 19.09 -1.90 -6.40
CA GLU A 193 19.30 -0.46 -6.64
C GLU A 193 18.78 -0.05 -8.03
N HIS A 194 19.08 -0.85 -9.06
CA HIS A 194 18.61 -0.58 -10.42
C HIS A 194 17.09 -0.61 -10.52
N ILE A 195 16.43 -1.60 -9.91
CA ILE A 195 14.98 -1.74 -9.95
C ILE A 195 14.29 -0.65 -9.13
N ALA A 196 14.81 -0.34 -7.94
CA ALA A 196 14.32 0.77 -7.12
C ALA A 196 14.41 2.09 -7.89
N ALA A 197 15.57 2.40 -8.50
CA ALA A 197 15.75 3.62 -9.29
C ALA A 197 14.82 3.67 -10.52
N ARG A 198 14.51 2.53 -11.13
CA ARG A 198 13.59 2.44 -12.28
C ARG A 198 12.15 2.79 -11.88
N PHE A 199 11.69 2.38 -10.70
CA PHE A 199 10.34 2.66 -10.23
C PHE A 199 10.22 3.98 -9.46
N TRP A 200 11.33 4.55 -9.01
CA TRP A 200 11.34 5.78 -8.23
C TRP A 200 10.65 6.94 -8.97
N THR A 201 9.79 7.65 -8.25
CA THR A 201 9.08 8.84 -8.75
C THR A 201 8.96 9.88 -7.64
N ASP A 202 8.59 11.11 -7.97
CA ASP A 202 8.28 12.14 -6.97
C ASP A 202 7.19 11.70 -5.97
N ALA A 203 6.32 10.75 -6.35
CA ALA A 203 5.33 10.20 -5.45
C ALA A 203 5.96 9.30 -4.39
N HIS A 204 6.93 8.46 -4.77
CA HIS A 204 7.73 7.67 -3.83
C HIS A 204 8.51 8.57 -2.87
N GLU A 205 9.16 9.61 -3.39
CA GLU A 205 9.91 10.55 -2.55
C GLU A 205 9.01 11.24 -1.52
N ARG A 206 7.88 11.84 -1.95
CA ARG A 206 6.92 12.47 -1.02
C ARG A 206 6.40 11.47 0.00
N ARG A 207 6.16 10.24 -0.43
CA ARG A 207 5.66 9.18 0.45
C ARG A 207 6.70 8.80 1.50
N LEU A 208 7.95 8.62 1.11
CA LEU A 208 9.04 8.33 2.03
C LEU A 208 9.27 9.48 3.02
N ASP A 209 9.20 10.73 2.56
CA ASP A 209 9.26 11.90 3.44
C ASP A 209 8.15 11.88 4.52
N VAL A 210 6.93 11.46 4.16
CA VAL A 210 5.83 11.29 5.12
C VAL A 210 6.15 10.20 6.14
N LEU A 211 6.68 9.05 5.71
CA LEU A 211 7.01 7.93 6.60
C LEU A 211 8.12 8.31 7.59
N VAL A 212 9.21 8.91 7.11
CA VAL A 212 10.30 9.41 7.96
C VAL A 212 9.80 10.51 8.89
N GLY A 213 8.94 11.41 8.41
CA GLY A 213 8.30 12.44 9.22
C GLY A 213 7.41 11.88 10.34
N ARG A 214 6.70 10.78 10.10
CA ARG A 214 5.90 10.05 11.12
C ARG A 214 6.81 9.46 12.18
N LEU A 215 7.85 8.74 11.76
CA LEU A 215 8.83 8.15 12.66
C LEU A 215 9.47 9.20 13.56
N ARG A 216 9.87 10.35 12.98
CA ARG A 216 10.47 11.47 13.73
C ARG A 216 9.57 11.99 14.85
N ARG A 217 8.26 12.05 14.64
CA ARG A 217 7.29 12.49 15.66
C ARG A 217 7.18 11.52 16.83
N GLN A 218 7.47 10.24 16.61
CA GLN A 218 7.31 9.17 17.59
C GLN A 218 8.59 8.85 18.37
N LEU A 219 9.74 9.44 18.02
CA LEU A 219 11.01 9.14 18.68
C LEU A 219 10.94 9.27 20.22
N ARG A 220 10.06 10.14 20.73
CA ARG A 220 9.86 10.35 22.18
C ARG A 220 9.10 9.22 22.87
N GLU A 221 8.39 8.41 22.11
CA GLU A 221 7.61 7.25 22.58
C GLU A 221 8.46 5.97 22.56
N LEU A 222 9.59 5.99 21.86
CA LEU A 222 10.54 4.88 21.77
C LEU A 222 11.45 4.80 23.01
N PRO A 223 12.07 3.63 23.28
CA PRO A 223 13.15 3.54 24.25
C PRO A 223 14.25 4.58 23.97
N PRO A 224 14.85 5.22 24.99
CA PRO A 224 15.77 6.35 24.79
C PRO A 224 16.91 6.07 23.81
N SER A 225 17.55 4.89 23.90
CA SER A 225 18.64 4.50 22.99
C SER A 225 18.18 4.41 21.53
N ALA A 226 17.03 3.79 21.28
CA ALA A 226 16.46 3.68 19.94
C ALA A 226 16.02 5.04 19.40
N GLY A 227 15.39 5.87 20.24
CA GLY A 227 15.00 7.23 19.87
C GLY A 227 16.20 8.12 19.50
N GLU A 228 17.34 7.95 20.18
CA GLU A 228 18.59 8.65 19.84
C GLU A 228 19.20 8.17 18.50
N ILE A 229 19.27 6.85 18.28
CA ILE A 229 19.77 6.25 17.03
C ILE A 229 18.92 6.73 15.84
N LEU A 230 17.60 6.49 15.91
CA LEU A 230 16.69 6.89 14.84
C LEU A 230 16.58 8.41 14.69
N GLY A 231 16.78 9.17 15.76
CA GLY A 231 16.88 10.62 15.69
C GLY A 231 18.07 11.10 14.85
N ARG A 232 19.23 10.45 15.00
CA ARG A 232 20.40 10.70 14.13
C ARG A 232 20.12 10.27 12.69
N ALA A 233 19.50 9.11 12.50
CA ALA A 233 19.18 8.59 11.16
C ALA A 233 18.19 9.48 10.40
N CYS A 234 17.11 9.94 11.04
CA CYS A 234 16.20 10.95 10.49
C CYS A 234 16.94 12.26 10.16
N GLY A 235 17.89 12.67 10.99
CA GLY A 235 18.74 13.82 10.72
C GLY A 235 19.64 13.61 9.49
N ALA A 236 20.21 12.43 9.30
CA ALA A 236 21.01 12.10 8.13
C ALA A 236 20.15 12.13 6.84
N TYR A 237 18.94 11.58 6.88
CA TYR A 237 17.98 11.60 5.77
C TYR A 237 17.62 13.01 5.28
N GLU A 238 17.50 13.98 6.18
CA GLU A 238 17.23 15.36 5.82
C GLU A 238 18.42 16.08 5.17
N ASN A 239 19.65 15.69 5.54
CA ASN A 239 20.87 16.39 5.15
C ASN A 239 21.58 15.75 3.94
N ASP A 240 21.30 14.47 3.64
CA ASP A 240 21.90 13.75 2.52
C ASP A 240 20.83 13.31 1.51
N PRO A 241 20.75 13.95 0.32
CA PRO A 241 19.83 13.55 -0.74
C PRO A 241 20.01 12.10 -1.19
N ALA A 242 21.23 11.56 -1.18
CA ALA A 242 21.51 10.19 -1.60
C ALA A 242 20.88 9.15 -0.64
N MET A 243 20.56 9.58 0.58
CA MET A 243 19.90 8.74 1.58
C MET A 243 18.54 8.23 1.10
N ARG A 244 17.80 9.03 0.31
CA ARG A 244 16.48 8.65 -0.20
C ARG A 244 16.55 7.45 -1.12
N GLU A 245 17.49 7.48 -2.05
CA GLU A 245 17.70 6.41 -3.03
C GLU A 245 18.15 5.13 -2.31
N ARG A 246 19.10 5.25 -1.38
CA ARG A 246 19.59 4.12 -0.58
C ARG A 246 18.50 3.50 0.28
N LEU A 247 17.76 4.32 1.04
CA LEU A 247 16.65 3.85 1.88
C LEU A 247 15.53 3.24 1.02
N GLY A 248 15.21 3.84 -0.12
CA GLY A 248 14.25 3.29 -1.07
C GLY A 248 14.64 1.89 -1.54
N ALA A 249 15.90 1.68 -1.91
CA ALA A 249 16.42 0.37 -2.31
C ALA A 249 16.38 -0.66 -1.18
N LEU A 250 16.79 -0.28 0.03
CA LEU A 250 16.71 -1.16 1.22
C LEU A 250 15.27 -1.58 1.52
N LEU A 251 14.33 -0.61 1.55
CA LEU A 251 12.91 -0.90 1.74
C LEU A 251 12.36 -1.79 0.63
N LEU A 252 12.80 -1.63 -0.63
CA LEU A 252 12.34 -2.51 -1.70
C LEU A 252 12.83 -3.95 -1.47
N SER A 253 14.08 -4.12 -1.06
CA SER A 253 14.62 -5.44 -0.68
C SER A 253 13.79 -6.10 0.42
N ASP A 254 13.39 -5.33 1.43
CA ASP A 254 12.62 -5.83 2.57
C ASP A 254 11.22 -6.32 2.20
N THR A 255 10.67 -5.94 1.03
CA THR A 255 9.39 -6.46 0.54
C THR A 255 9.42 -7.95 0.18
N LEU A 256 10.60 -8.53 -0.07
CA LEU A 256 10.74 -9.94 -0.47
C LEU A 256 10.34 -10.91 0.65
N GLY A 257 10.60 -10.56 1.91
CA GLY A 257 10.20 -11.38 3.07
C GLY A 257 8.68 -11.57 3.20
N PRO A 258 7.87 -10.50 3.22
CA PRO A 258 6.41 -10.56 3.14
C PRO A 258 5.86 -11.33 1.93
N LEU A 259 6.44 -11.16 0.73
CA LEU A 259 6.00 -11.88 -0.47
C LEU A 259 6.16 -13.40 -0.33
N LEU A 260 7.30 -13.85 0.19
CA LEU A 260 7.55 -15.26 0.48
C LEU A 260 6.51 -15.83 1.48
N ARG A 261 6.09 -15.04 2.47
CA ARG A 261 5.05 -15.45 3.43
C ARG A 261 3.66 -15.55 2.79
N LEU A 262 3.31 -14.61 1.90
CA LEU A 262 2.04 -14.66 1.16
C LEU A 262 1.97 -15.88 0.23
N ALA A 263 3.04 -16.16 -0.53
CA ALA A 263 3.13 -17.32 -1.41
C ALA A 263 2.98 -18.65 -0.63
N LEU A 264 3.58 -18.75 0.56
CA LEU A 264 3.43 -19.91 1.44
C LEU A 264 2.01 -20.06 2.00
N SER A 265 1.33 -18.96 2.30
CA SER A 265 -0.06 -18.98 2.79
C SER A 265 -1.09 -19.37 1.72
N ALA A 266 -0.84 -18.99 0.46
CA ALA A 266 -1.71 -19.33 -0.67
C ALA A 266 -1.54 -20.79 -1.16
N ALA A 267 -0.42 -21.43 -0.82
CA ALA A 267 -0.12 -22.82 -1.16
C ALA A 267 -0.57 -23.84 -0.09
N ALA A 268 -1.08 -23.39 1.06
CA ALA A 268 -1.56 -24.19 2.18
C ALA A 268 -3.08 -24.36 2.18
#